data_AF-A0AAW9KSA1-F1
#
_entry.id   AF-A0AAW9KSA1-F1
#
_cell.length_a   1.000
_cell.length_b   1.000
_cell.length_c   1.000
_cell.angle_alpha   90.00
_cell.angle_beta   90.00
_cell.angle_gamma   90.00
#
_symmetry.space_group_name_H-M   'P 1'
#
loop_
_entity.id
_entity.type
_entity.pdbx_description
1 polymer ?
#
loop_
_entity_poly.entity_id
_entity_poly.type
_entity_poly.pdbx_seq_one_letter_code
_entity_poly.pdbx_strand_id
1 'polypeptide(L)'
;MGFVRDEDLEWGPEWIEERIREDMIESVDPLPPLGVGRVVPEEYFERFGGVFPESVLYIWRRFGFDGFGQGRSWITDPVEWAPVVDAWLEGIDLPFPPQRWHCLTRTALGYMLLWGEISGPALDIDVINGEIAPNASAAENMTDPVVRERSGCTVFTSPLEDVYDDEVTGRSLAVEGIERLGVPGADEVLGFVPPLSFGGQVSADRLSVQKAVPYLVGLAQSTPRYLGADLMAAWGGAATQFLIDQGAIPNSTSTPDGQGGPGASGASTPDTAGDPDDLGSPGGQVGSTGLGGQGGSVGFVRDEDLEWGPEWIEERIRVGLLGYHDMPPLGVGRVVPGEYFERFGGVFPESVLYIWRRFGFDGFGQGRSWITDPVEWAPVVDAWLEGVDLPFPPQRWHCVTRTALGRMLLWGEISGPALDIDVIDGAIYPNASAAEDMTDPVVRERSGCIEFTDPLEDVYDDEVTGRPLAVEGIERLGVPGADEVLGFVPPLSFGGQVSADRLSVQKAVPYLVGLAQSTPRYLGADLMAAWGGAATQFLIDQGAMPNSTDTGTPGVPGSPGDPGGSGGQGGSAGSGGQDGPGAPGASDLDTLGDSGGSGDGW
;
A
#
# COMPACT_ATOMS: atom_id res chain seq x y z
N MET A 1 -4.46 30.49 -33.28
CA MET A 1 -3.67 29.90 -34.38
C MET A 1 -2.26 29.77 -33.84
N GLY A 2 -1.72 28.56 -33.74
CA GLY A 2 -0.32 28.30 -33.38
C GLY A 2 -0.08 27.81 -31.94
N PHE A 3 -0.32 26.52 -31.73
CA PHE A 3 0.36 25.59 -30.80
C PHE A 3 0.99 26.17 -29.52
N VAL A 4 0.32 25.93 -28.38
CA VAL A 4 1.05 25.56 -27.16
C VAL A 4 1.71 24.22 -27.46
N ARG A 5 3.03 24.13 -27.26
CA ARG A 5 3.74 22.85 -27.39
C ARG A 5 3.41 22.01 -26.16
N ASP A 6 2.87 20.83 -26.41
CA ASP A 6 2.68 19.73 -25.45
C ASP A 6 4.05 19.16 -25.04
N GLU A 7 4.86 19.82 -24.20
CA GLU A 7 6.15 19.24 -23.74
C GLU A 7 6.36 19.26 -22.21
N ASP A 8 5.43 19.77 -21.39
CA ASP A 8 5.71 20.02 -19.96
C ASP A 8 5.16 18.97 -18.96
N LEU A 9 4.65 17.80 -19.41
CA LEU A 9 4.24 16.67 -18.55
C LEU A 9 4.51 15.29 -19.20
N GLU A 10 5.48 15.22 -20.11
CA GLU A 10 5.69 14.04 -20.96
C GLU A 10 6.49 12.93 -20.24
N TRP A 11 5.91 11.73 -20.20
CA TRP A 11 6.70 10.51 -20.13
C TRP A 11 7.66 10.50 -21.35
N GLY A 12 8.90 10.08 -21.17
CA GLY A 12 9.87 10.07 -22.26
C GLY A 12 11.16 9.37 -21.88
N PRO A 13 12.08 9.11 -22.83
CA PRO A 13 13.33 8.42 -22.57
C PRO A 13 14.12 9.00 -21.41
N GLU A 14 14.18 10.34 -21.26
CA GLU A 14 14.92 10.98 -20.17
C GLU A 14 14.28 10.74 -18.81
N TRP A 15 12.94 10.82 -18.72
CA TRP A 15 12.19 10.50 -17.51
C TRP A 15 12.32 9.03 -17.12
N ILE A 16 12.25 8.12 -18.09
CA ILE A 16 12.45 6.67 -17.86
C ILE A 16 13.86 6.42 -17.34
N GLU A 17 14.88 7.06 -17.93
CA GLU A 17 16.27 6.96 -17.50
C GLU A 17 16.51 7.55 -16.10
N GLU A 18 15.78 8.60 -15.74
CA GLU A 18 15.80 9.17 -14.40
C GLU A 18 15.20 8.20 -13.38
N ARG A 19 14.01 7.65 -13.63
CA ARG A 19 13.39 6.64 -12.75
C ARG A 19 14.21 5.36 -12.63
N ILE A 20 14.80 4.88 -13.72
CA ILE A 20 15.75 3.76 -13.67
C ILE A 20 16.94 4.08 -12.76
N ARG A 21 17.48 5.30 -12.85
CA ARG A 21 18.61 5.71 -12.02
C ARG A 21 18.20 5.78 -10.56
N GLU A 22 17.18 6.56 -10.24
CA GLU A 22 16.78 6.88 -8.87
C GLU A 22 16.19 5.67 -8.15
N ASP A 23 15.25 4.98 -8.78
CA ASP A 23 14.46 3.94 -8.10
C ASP A 23 15.11 2.56 -8.19
N MET A 24 15.92 2.31 -9.22
CA MET A 24 16.46 0.97 -9.50
C MET A 24 17.97 0.85 -9.24
N ILE A 25 18.76 1.90 -9.49
CA ILE A 25 20.24 1.82 -9.41
C ILE A 25 20.82 2.55 -8.20
N GLU A 26 20.31 3.74 -7.90
CA GLU A 26 20.74 4.61 -6.80
C GLU A 26 19.81 4.51 -5.59
N SER A 27 18.82 3.62 -5.64
CA SER A 27 17.90 3.36 -4.54
C SER A 27 18.59 2.71 -3.34
N VAL A 28 17.91 2.72 -2.20
CA VAL A 28 18.41 2.18 -0.92
C VAL A 28 18.61 0.67 -0.98
N ASP A 29 17.81 -0.02 -1.78
CA ASP A 29 18.01 -1.41 -2.16
C ASP A 29 18.25 -1.52 -3.68
N PRO A 30 19.50 -1.29 -4.13
CA PRO A 30 19.81 -1.29 -5.55
C PRO A 30 19.48 -2.62 -6.20
N LEU A 31 18.92 -2.53 -7.39
CA LEU A 31 18.59 -3.63 -8.28
C LEU A 31 19.48 -3.56 -9.52
N PRO A 32 20.81 -3.77 -9.39
CA PRO A 32 21.68 -3.75 -10.55
C PRO A 32 21.32 -4.91 -11.49
N PRO A 33 21.40 -4.70 -12.82
CA PRO A 33 21.21 -5.78 -13.79
C PRO A 33 22.30 -6.83 -13.62
N LEU A 34 21.93 -8.10 -13.77
CA LEU A 34 22.86 -9.23 -13.70
C LEU A 34 23.76 -9.32 -14.93
N GLY A 35 23.31 -8.79 -16.08
CA GLY A 35 24.00 -8.88 -17.36
C GLY A 35 24.02 -10.29 -17.95
N VAL A 36 23.11 -11.16 -17.51
CA VAL A 36 23.01 -12.57 -17.95
C VAL A 36 21.81 -12.83 -18.84
N GLY A 37 20.93 -11.84 -18.97
CA GLY A 37 19.75 -11.86 -19.83
C GLY A 37 20.07 -11.91 -21.32
N ARG A 38 19.02 -12.18 -22.09
CA ARG A 38 19.09 -12.17 -23.56
C ARG A 38 18.52 -10.87 -24.12
N VAL A 39 19.11 -10.39 -25.20
CA VAL A 39 18.55 -9.26 -25.97
C VAL A 39 17.17 -9.64 -26.50
N VAL A 40 16.22 -8.72 -26.41
CA VAL A 40 14.87 -8.92 -26.96
C VAL A 40 14.95 -9.00 -28.50
N PRO A 41 14.35 -10.02 -29.15
CA PRO A 41 14.34 -10.12 -30.61
C PRO A 41 13.64 -8.92 -31.26
N GLU A 42 14.15 -8.42 -32.40
CA GLU A 42 13.60 -7.22 -33.05
C GLU A 42 12.10 -7.38 -33.43
N GLU A 43 11.70 -8.60 -33.79
CA GLU A 43 10.30 -8.93 -34.11
C GLU A 43 9.33 -8.72 -32.93
N TYR A 44 9.83 -8.65 -31.68
CA TYR A 44 9.00 -8.44 -30.50
C TYR A 44 8.53 -6.99 -30.40
N PHE A 45 9.34 -6.02 -30.84
CA PHE A 45 8.93 -4.61 -30.85
C PHE A 45 7.81 -4.37 -31.87
N GLU A 46 7.79 -5.11 -32.99
CA GLU A 46 6.67 -5.08 -33.93
C GLU A 46 5.46 -5.85 -33.38
N ARG A 47 5.67 -7.01 -32.76
CA ARG A 47 4.61 -7.88 -32.24
C ARG A 47 3.86 -7.27 -31.06
N PHE A 48 4.57 -6.61 -30.17
CA PHE A 48 4.03 -6.03 -28.94
C PHE A 48 3.89 -4.50 -29.00
N GLY A 49 4.27 -3.88 -30.11
CA GLY A 49 3.98 -2.48 -30.39
C GLY A 49 2.48 -2.19 -30.34
N GLY A 50 2.07 -1.28 -29.47
CA GLY A 50 0.67 -0.97 -29.20
C GLY A 50 -0.06 -1.95 -28.27
N VAL A 51 0.59 -3.05 -27.87
CA VAL A 51 0.11 -3.91 -26.78
C VAL A 51 0.66 -3.40 -25.46
N PHE A 52 1.98 -3.25 -25.38
CA PHE A 52 2.66 -2.60 -24.26
C PHE A 52 2.87 -1.11 -24.54
N PRO A 53 2.93 -0.28 -23.49
CA PRO A 53 3.40 1.10 -23.60
C PRO A 53 4.86 1.14 -24.10
N GLU A 54 5.24 2.25 -24.73
CA GLU A 54 6.59 2.47 -25.24
C GLU A 54 7.64 2.42 -24.13
N SER A 55 7.29 2.77 -22.89
CA SER A 55 8.16 2.64 -21.71
C SER A 55 8.62 1.20 -21.44
N VAL A 56 7.73 0.21 -21.59
CA VAL A 56 8.08 -1.22 -21.49
C VAL A 56 9.06 -1.60 -22.59
N LEU A 57 8.76 -1.18 -23.82
CA LEU A 57 9.61 -1.45 -24.99
C LEU A 57 10.99 -0.78 -24.85
N TYR A 58 11.04 0.42 -24.28
CA TYR A 58 12.28 1.11 -23.98
C TYR A 58 13.16 0.31 -23.01
N ILE A 59 12.58 -0.16 -21.91
CA ILE A 59 13.27 -0.97 -20.89
C ILE A 59 13.74 -2.30 -21.48
N TRP A 60 12.91 -2.95 -22.30
CA TRP A 60 13.30 -4.14 -23.06
C TRP A 60 14.48 -3.88 -23.99
N ARG A 61 14.51 -2.71 -24.67
CA ARG A 61 15.63 -2.32 -25.53
C ARG A 61 16.91 -2.12 -24.74
N ARG A 62 16.79 -1.57 -23.53
CA ARG A 62 17.91 -1.22 -22.66
C ARG A 62 18.53 -2.45 -21.99
N PHE A 63 17.72 -3.32 -21.40
CA PHE A 63 18.20 -4.40 -20.54
C PHE A 63 18.02 -5.81 -21.14
N GLY A 64 17.10 -5.98 -22.08
CA GLY A 64 16.70 -7.32 -22.52
C GLY A 64 15.83 -8.04 -21.49
N PHE A 65 15.72 -9.35 -21.63
CA PHE A 65 15.11 -10.23 -20.63
C PHE A 65 16.16 -10.64 -19.58
N ASP A 66 16.55 -9.69 -18.73
CA ASP A 66 17.58 -9.84 -17.70
C ASP A 66 16.99 -9.89 -16.28
N GLY A 67 17.82 -10.35 -15.34
CA GLY A 67 17.52 -10.35 -13.92
C GLY A 67 18.16 -9.16 -13.22
N PHE A 68 17.59 -8.76 -12.09
CA PHE A 68 18.00 -7.61 -11.30
C PHE A 68 18.10 -7.98 -9.82
N GLY A 69 18.92 -7.22 -9.07
CA GLY A 69 18.95 -7.34 -7.62
C GLY A 69 19.33 -8.73 -7.12
N GLN A 70 20.37 -9.34 -7.72
CA GLN A 70 20.77 -10.73 -7.43
C GLN A 70 19.73 -11.78 -7.85
N GLY A 71 18.92 -11.46 -8.87
CA GLY A 71 17.90 -12.35 -9.44
C GLY A 71 16.61 -12.44 -8.63
N ARG A 72 16.40 -11.49 -7.70
CA ARG A 72 15.14 -11.31 -6.98
C ARG A 72 14.00 -10.87 -7.89
N SER A 73 14.32 -10.15 -8.98
CA SER A 73 13.36 -9.75 -10.01
C SER A 73 13.92 -10.05 -11.40
N TRP A 74 13.05 -10.41 -12.33
CA TRP A 74 13.39 -10.77 -13.70
C TRP A 74 12.38 -10.19 -14.69
N ILE A 75 12.88 -9.63 -15.79
CA ILE A 75 12.05 -9.34 -16.96
C ILE A 75 11.84 -10.65 -17.71
N THR A 76 10.58 -11.01 -17.93
CA THR A 76 10.22 -12.28 -18.57
C THR A 76 9.98 -12.10 -20.06
N ASP A 77 10.23 -13.17 -20.82
CA ASP A 77 9.78 -13.25 -22.21
C ASP A 77 8.30 -13.67 -22.22
N PRO A 78 7.35 -12.81 -22.62
CA PRO A 78 5.94 -13.13 -22.56
C PRO A 78 5.51 -14.27 -23.49
N VAL A 79 6.30 -14.59 -24.52
CA VAL A 79 6.03 -15.73 -25.41
C VAL A 79 6.48 -17.03 -24.75
N GLU A 80 7.63 -17.03 -24.07
CA GLU A 80 8.13 -18.19 -23.34
C GLU A 80 7.26 -18.50 -22.11
N TRP A 81 6.75 -17.45 -21.45
CA TRP A 81 5.92 -17.56 -20.24
C TRP A 81 4.43 -17.76 -20.51
N ALA A 82 3.97 -17.63 -21.77
CA ALA A 82 2.56 -17.82 -22.13
C ALA A 82 1.96 -19.16 -21.64
N PRO A 83 2.64 -20.32 -21.74
CA PRO A 83 2.09 -21.57 -21.20
C PRO A 83 1.89 -21.57 -19.69
N VAL A 84 2.71 -20.82 -18.94
CA VAL A 84 2.57 -20.66 -17.48
C VAL A 84 1.34 -19.81 -17.19
N VAL A 85 1.21 -18.67 -17.85
CA VAL A 85 0.03 -17.78 -17.72
C VAL A 85 -1.26 -18.52 -18.06
N ASP A 86 -1.29 -19.24 -19.19
CA ASP A 86 -2.44 -20.03 -19.61
C ASP A 86 -2.80 -21.08 -18.54
N ALA A 87 -1.81 -21.82 -18.01
CA ALA A 87 -2.04 -22.86 -17.02
C ALA A 87 -2.57 -22.30 -15.69
N TRP A 88 -2.10 -21.12 -15.27
CA TRP A 88 -2.55 -20.49 -14.02
C TRP A 88 -3.94 -19.86 -14.15
N LEU A 89 -4.26 -19.23 -15.29
CA LEU A 89 -5.55 -18.59 -15.52
C LEU A 89 -6.64 -19.55 -16.03
N GLU A 90 -6.28 -20.77 -16.43
CA GLU A 90 -7.25 -21.77 -16.94
C GLU A 90 -8.37 -22.03 -15.93
N GLY A 91 -9.61 -21.74 -16.35
CA GLY A 91 -10.81 -22.00 -15.57
C GLY A 91 -11.14 -20.93 -14.51
N ILE A 92 -10.38 -19.84 -14.45
CA ILE A 92 -10.61 -18.72 -13.53
C ILE A 92 -11.39 -17.62 -14.27
N ASP A 93 -12.49 -17.15 -13.66
CA ASP A 93 -13.24 -16.01 -14.17
C ASP A 93 -12.64 -14.72 -13.63
N LEU A 94 -11.96 -13.97 -14.49
CA LEU A 94 -11.27 -12.74 -14.10
C LEU A 94 -12.23 -11.54 -14.15
N PRO A 95 -12.11 -10.57 -13.21
CA PRO A 95 -12.97 -9.40 -13.16
C PRO A 95 -12.59 -8.33 -14.20
N PHE A 96 -12.17 -8.75 -15.40
CA PHE A 96 -11.74 -7.88 -16.49
C PHE A 96 -12.39 -8.30 -17.82
N PRO A 97 -12.51 -7.38 -18.79
CA PRO A 97 -12.94 -7.76 -20.13
C PRO A 97 -12.07 -8.89 -20.71
N PRO A 98 -12.63 -9.78 -21.56
CA PRO A 98 -11.84 -10.82 -22.22
C PRO A 98 -10.64 -10.22 -22.97
N GLN A 99 -9.44 -10.62 -22.56
CA GLN A 99 -8.18 -10.09 -23.08
C GLN A 99 -7.07 -11.15 -22.96
N ARG A 100 -5.94 -10.89 -23.61
CA ARG A 100 -4.72 -11.69 -23.37
C ARG A 100 -3.94 -11.11 -22.20
N TRP A 101 -3.26 -12.00 -21.50
CA TRP A 101 -2.39 -11.67 -20.38
C TRP A 101 -0.97 -12.07 -20.71
N HIS A 102 -0.02 -11.20 -20.35
CA HIS A 102 1.40 -11.39 -20.63
C HIS A 102 2.17 -11.21 -19.33
N CYS A 103 2.99 -12.19 -18.95
CA CYS A 103 3.92 -11.99 -17.83
C CYS A 103 5.00 -11.00 -18.28
N LEU A 104 5.19 -9.92 -17.51
CA LEU A 104 6.25 -8.94 -17.76
C LEU A 104 7.41 -9.09 -16.80
N THR A 105 7.11 -9.37 -15.54
CA THR A 105 8.12 -9.60 -14.51
C THR A 105 7.76 -10.80 -13.65
N ARG A 106 8.80 -11.36 -13.04
CA ARG A 106 8.67 -12.37 -11.99
C ARG A 106 9.69 -12.18 -10.90
N THR A 107 9.46 -12.83 -9.77
CA THR A 107 10.43 -12.94 -8.68
C THR A 107 11.29 -14.21 -8.78
N ALA A 108 12.16 -14.42 -7.79
CA ALA A 108 12.99 -15.62 -7.66
C ALA A 108 12.16 -16.87 -7.32
N LEU A 109 11.11 -16.73 -6.50
CA LEU A 109 10.19 -17.83 -6.16
C LEU A 109 9.08 -18.04 -7.20
N GLY A 110 8.96 -17.14 -8.17
CA GLY A 110 8.03 -17.25 -9.29
C GLY A 110 6.71 -16.52 -9.10
N TYR A 111 6.63 -15.56 -8.17
CA TYR A 111 5.55 -14.58 -8.13
C TYR A 111 5.59 -13.78 -9.45
N MET A 112 4.49 -13.72 -10.19
CA MET A 112 4.42 -13.08 -11.51
C MET A 112 3.54 -11.84 -11.49
N LEU A 113 3.97 -10.78 -12.16
CA LEU A 113 3.11 -9.65 -12.55
C LEU A 113 2.69 -9.80 -14.00
N LEU A 114 1.38 -9.74 -14.25
CA LEU A 114 0.79 -9.88 -15.57
C LEU A 114 0.20 -8.56 -16.09
N TRP A 115 0.51 -8.30 -17.35
CA TRP A 115 -0.03 -7.20 -18.12
C TRP A 115 -1.18 -7.68 -19.02
N GLY A 116 -2.39 -7.16 -18.80
CA GLY A 116 -3.53 -7.32 -19.68
C GLY A 116 -3.49 -6.31 -20.81
N GLU A 117 -3.78 -6.72 -22.05
CA GLU A 117 -3.73 -5.81 -23.21
C GLU A 117 -4.61 -4.55 -23.03
N ILE A 118 -5.73 -4.70 -22.32
CA ILE A 118 -6.65 -3.62 -21.97
C ILE A 118 -6.32 -3.07 -20.57
N SER A 119 -6.22 -3.94 -19.57
CA SER A 119 -6.16 -3.56 -18.15
C SER A 119 -4.76 -3.23 -17.62
N GLY A 120 -3.70 -3.33 -18.42
CA GLY A 120 -2.36 -3.00 -17.94
C GLY A 120 -1.87 -3.94 -16.84
N PRO A 121 -1.04 -3.47 -15.88
CA PRO A 121 -0.46 -4.30 -14.82
C PRO A 121 -1.47 -4.54 -13.70
N ALA A 122 -2.51 -5.33 -13.99
CA ALA A 122 -3.70 -5.45 -13.16
C ALA A 122 -3.89 -6.84 -12.55
N LEU A 123 -2.89 -7.71 -12.64
CA LEU A 123 -3.01 -9.08 -12.15
C LEU A 123 -1.66 -9.64 -11.69
N ASP A 124 -1.57 -9.98 -10.42
CA ASP A 124 -0.41 -10.67 -9.86
C ASP A 124 -0.77 -12.13 -9.54
N ILE A 125 0.20 -13.05 -9.66
CA ILE A 125 -0.01 -14.49 -9.39
C ILE A 125 1.00 -14.98 -8.37
N ASP A 126 0.53 -15.21 -7.15
CA ASP A 126 1.29 -15.88 -6.12
C ASP A 126 1.23 -17.40 -6.33
N VAL A 127 2.31 -17.93 -6.87
CA VAL A 127 2.41 -19.35 -7.22
C VAL A 127 2.55 -20.27 -6.01
N ILE A 128 2.92 -19.73 -4.85
CA ILE A 128 3.09 -20.49 -3.61
C ILE A 128 1.73 -20.70 -2.92
N ASN A 129 0.98 -19.61 -2.70
CA ASN A 129 -0.34 -19.66 -2.07
C ASN A 129 -1.45 -20.08 -3.06
N GLY A 130 -1.21 -19.91 -4.35
CA GLY A 130 -2.21 -20.21 -5.38
C GLY A 130 -3.14 -19.04 -5.70
N GLU A 131 -2.81 -17.84 -5.21
CA GLU A 131 -3.64 -16.65 -5.35
C GLU A 131 -3.41 -15.95 -6.68
N ILE A 132 -4.52 -15.55 -7.31
CA ILE A 132 -4.55 -14.71 -8.50
C ILE A 132 -5.19 -13.40 -8.07
N ALA A 133 -4.38 -12.36 -7.86
CA ALA A 133 -4.79 -11.10 -7.24
C ALA A 133 -5.10 -10.03 -8.30
N PRO A 134 -6.38 -9.71 -8.55
CA PRO A 134 -6.77 -8.63 -9.46
C PRO A 134 -6.59 -7.24 -8.84
N ASN A 135 -6.25 -6.26 -9.67
CA ASN A 135 -6.19 -4.84 -9.29
C ASN A 135 -6.98 -3.97 -10.28
N ALA A 136 -8.27 -3.73 -10.02
CA ALA A 136 -9.12 -2.91 -10.88
C ALA A 136 -8.72 -1.45 -10.90
N SER A 137 -8.14 -0.91 -9.82
CA SER A 137 -7.67 0.47 -9.79
C SER A 137 -6.55 0.69 -10.82
N ALA A 138 -5.60 -0.24 -10.90
CA ALA A 138 -4.59 -0.23 -11.95
C ALA A 138 -5.24 -0.31 -13.34
N ALA A 139 -6.28 -1.12 -13.50
CA ALA A 139 -7.00 -1.26 -14.78
C ALA A 139 -7.77 -0.01 -15.21
N GLU A 140 -8.45 0.69 -14.30
CA GLU A 140 -9.21 1.92 -14.59
C GLU A 140 -8.30 3.03 -15.10
N ASN A 141 -7.11 3.12 -14.52
CA ASN A 141 -6.08 4.10 -14.86
C ASN A 141 -5.49 3.91 -16.27
N MET A 142 -5.69 2.75 -16.91
CA MET A 142 -5.11 2.46 -18.23
C MET A 142 -5.77 3.19 -19.40
N THR A 143 -6.88 3.89 -19.15
CA THR A 143 -7.51 4.75 -20.15
C THR A 143 -6.75 6.06 -20.38
N ASP A 144 -5.93 6.47 -19.41
CA ASP A 144 -5.03 7.62 -19.54
C ASP A 144 -3.69 7.16 -20.19
N PRO A 145 -3.32 7.71 -21.36
CA PRO A 145 -2.10 7.29 -22.06
C PRO A 145 -0.82 7.63 -21.29
N VAL A 146 -0.79 8.72 -20.51
CA VAL A 146 0.38 9.09 -19.69
C VAL A 146 0.51 8.13 -18.52
N VAL A 147 -0.60 7.81 -17.86
CA VAL A 147 -0.57 6.86 -16.74
C VAL A 147 -0.18 5.47 -17.23
N ARG A 148 -0.70 5.03 -18.38
CA ARG A 148 -0.29 3.76 -19.01
C ARG A 148 1.22 3.69 -19.26
N GLU A 149 1.81 4.77 -19.77
CA GLU A 149 3.25 4.87 -20.02
C GLU A 149 4.06 4.88 -18.73
N ARG A 150 3.62 5.62 -17.71
CA ARG A 150 4.28 5.62 -16.39
C ARG A 150 4.20 4.25 -15.73
N SER A 151 3.03 3.62 -15.72
CA SER A 151 2.85 2.26 -15.18
C SER A 151 3.76 1.25 -15.88
N GLY A 152 3.96 1.38 -17.19
CA GLY A 152 4.91 0.55 -17.93
C GLY A 152 6.36 0.69 -17.46
N CYS A 153 6.77 1.87 -16.99
CA CYS A 153 8.08 2.07 -16.36
C CYS A 153 8.09 1.53 -14.92
N THR A 154 7.06 1.87 -14.13
CA THR A 154 6.95 1.54 -12.70
C THR A 154 6.98 0.04 -12.44
N VAL A 155 6.42 -0.79 -13.34
CA VAL A 155 6.49 -2.27 -13.24
C VAL A 155 7.93 -2.79 -13.08
N PHE A 156 8.92 -2.06 -13.59
CA PHE A 156 10.33 -2.43 -13.49
C PHE A 156 11.10 -1.63 -12.45
N THR A 157 10.77 -0.35 -12.25
CA THR A 157 11.48 0.51 -11.29
C THR A 157 10.99 0.34 -9.85
N SER A 158 9.80 -0.23 -9.66
CA SER A 158 9.25 -0.68 -8.38
C SER A 158 8.78 -2.14 -8.54
N PRO A 159 9.72 -3.10 -8.63
CA PRO A 159 9.37 -4.47 -8.98
C PRO A 159 8.58 -5.18 -7.88
N LEU A 160 7.84 -6.20 -8.31
CA LEU A 160 7.23 -7.18 -7.42
C LEU A 160 8.28 -7.90 -6.56
N GLU A 161 7.95 -8.15 -5.29
CA GLU A 161 8.82 -8.80 -4.32
C GLU A 161 8.19 -10.08 -3.75
N ASP A 162 9.05 -11.02 -3.35
CA ASP A 162 8.64 -12.22 -2.64
C ASP A 162 8.36 -11.90 -1.17
N VAL A 163 7.11 -12.10 -0.73
CA VAL A 163 6.63 -11.74 0.63
C VAL A 163 6.73 -12.88 1.66
N TYR A 164 7.46 -13.94 1.32
CA TYR A 164 7.56 -15.14 2.17
C TYR A 164 8.84 -15.12 2.99
N ASP A 165 8.70 -15.43 4.27
CA ASP A 165 9.82 -15.68 5.17
C ASP A 165 10.05 -17.19 5.34
N ASP A 166 11.32 -17.58 5.45
CA ASP A 166 11.72 -18.91 5.86
C ASP A 166 11.38 -19.11 7.34
N GLU A 167 10.44 -19.99 7.63
CA GLU A 167 9.93 -20.28 8.98
C GLU A 167 10.99 -20.89 9.91
N VAL A 168 12.17 -21.28 9.42
CA VAL A 168 13.26 -21.81 10.26
C VAL A 168 14.15 -20.68 10.75
N THR A 169 14.42 -19.70 9.90
CA THR A 169 15.40 -18.63 10.12
C THR A 169 14.76 -17.27 10.38
N GLY A 170 13.46 -17.10 10.09
CA GLY A 170 12.79 -15.79 10.16
C GLY A 170 13.43 -14.80 9.21
N ARG A 171 13.82 -15.26 8.02
CA ARG A 171 14.50 -14.45 7.02
C ARG A 171 13.76 -14.58 5.69
N SER A 172 13.77 -13.54 4.85
CA SER A 172 13.26 -13.64 3.47
C SER A 172 13.66 -14.96 2.79
N LEU A 173 12.65 -15.75 2.42
CA LEU A 173 12.79 -17.07 1.82
C LEU A 173 13.54 -17.00 0.48
N ALA A 174 13.32 -15.94 -0.29
CA ALA A 174 14.01 -15.69 -1.55
C ALA A 174 15.51 -15.47 -1.31
N VAL A 175 15.88 -14.69 -0.29
CA VAL A 175 17.28 -14.44 0.09
C VAL A 175 17.94 -15.74 0.56
N GLU A 176 17.29 -16.51 1.45
CA GLU A 176 17.81 -17.81 1.89
C GLU A 176 18.02 -18.76 0.72
N GLY A 177 17.03 -18.84 -0.16
CA GLY A 177 17.06 -19.69 -1.34
C GLY A 177 18.22 -19.34 -2.26
N ILE A 178 18.44 -18.05 -2.53
CA ILE A 178 19.54 -17.55 -3.37
C ILE A 178 20.89 -17.82 -2.71
N GLU A 179 21.05 -17.56 -1.41
CA GLU A 179 22.31 -17.82 -0.68
C GLU A 179 22.67 -19.32 -0.71
N ARG A 180 21.67 -20.20 -0.61
CA ARG A 180 21.86 -21.65 -0.56
C ARG A 180 22.05 -22.30 -1.93
N LEU A 181 21.22 -21.91 -2.89
CA LEU A 181 21.09 -22.61 -4.19
C LEU A 181 21.74 -21.84 -5.35
N GLY A 182 22.11 -20.57 -5.10
CA GLY A 182 22.57 -19.65 -6.11
C GLY A 182 21.43 -18.85 -6.75
N VAL A 183 21.81 -17.80 -7.46
CA VAL A 183 20.88 -16.95 -8.23
C VAL A 183 20.23 -17.78 -9.34
N PRO A 184 18.90 -17.91 -9.40
CA PRO A 184 18.23 -18.65 -10.47
C PRO A 184 18.44 -17.94 -11.82
N GLY A 185 18.63 -18.68 -12.91
CA GLY A 185 18.71 -18.12 -14.26
C GLY A 185 17.37 -17.59 -14.82
N ALA A 186 17.40 -17.06 -16.05
CA ALA A 186 16.23 -16.49 -16.73
C ALA A 186 15.09 -17.51 -16.91
N ASP A 187 15.43 -18.78 -17.15
CA ASP A 187 14.51 -19.90 -17.34
C ASP A 187 14.33 -20.75 -16.07
N GLU A 188 14.72 -20.22 -14.91
CA GLU A 188 14.73 -20.93 -13.62
C GLU A 188 14.01 -20.15 -12.53
N VAL A 189 13.45 -20.89 -11.56
CA VAL A 189 12.88 -20.38 -10.31
C VAL A 189 13.33 -21.25 -9.14
N LEU A 190 13.27 -20.70 -7.94
CA LEU A 190 13.43 -21.44 -6.71
C LEU A 190 12.08 -22.02 -6.29
N GLY A 191 11.91 -23.32 -6.50
CA GLY A 191 10.65 -24.02 -6.28
C GLY A 191 10.70 -25.00 -5.12
N PHE A 192 9.61 -25.08 -4.35
CA PHE A 192 9.40 -26.10 -3.34
C PHE A 192 9.31 -27.50 -3.93
N VAL A 193 10.07 -28.44 -3.37
CA VAL A 193 10.02 -29.87 -3.71
C VAL A 193 9.96 -30.71 -2.42
N PRO A 194 8.81 -31.34 -2.10
CA PRO A 194 7.53 -31.26 -2.82
C PRO A 194 6.87 -29.87 -2.70
N PRO A 195 5.93 -29.51 -3.60
CA PRO A 195 5.17 -28.26 -3.49
C PRO A 195 4.49 -28.09 -2.13
N LEU A 196 4.35 -26.85 -1.65
CA LEU A 196 3.74 -26.54 -0.35
C LEU A 196 2.26 -26.95 -0.25
N SER A 197 1.56 -27.09 -1.38
CA SER A 197 0.19 -27.62 -1.41
C SER A 197 0.06 -29.05 -0.88
N PHE A 198 1.16 -29.81 -0.82
CA PHE A 198 1.22 -31.13 -0.17
C PHE A 198 1.53 -31.08 1.33
N GLY A 199 1.58 -29.88 1.90
CA GLY A 199 1.95 -29.61 3.29
C GLY A 199 3.46 -29.53 3.51
N GLY A 200 3.83 -28.84 4.59
CA GLY A 200 5.22 -28.67 4.99
C GLY A 200 5.48 -27.28 5.53
N GLN A 201 6.63 -27.16 6.17
CA GLN A 201 7.16 -25.88 6.65
C GLN A 201 7.66 -25.06 5.47
N VAL A 202 7.39 -23.75 5.46
CA VAL A 202 7.94 -22.81 4.48
C VAL A 202 9.42 -22.62 4.81
N SER A 203 10.29 -23.40 4.17
CA SER A 203 11.73 -23.30 4.40
C SER A 203 12.60 -23.51 3.16
N ALA A 204 13.66 -22.71 3.06
CA ALA A 204 14.67 -22.70 2.02
C ALA A 204 15.39 -24.05 1.87
N ASP A 205 15.47 -24.85 2.93
CA ASP A 205 16.02 -26.21 2.85
C ASP A 205 15.21 -27.12 1.91
N ARG A 206 13.93 -26.77 1.67
CA ARG A 206 13.00 -27.47 0.78
C ARG A 206 12.90 -26.84 -0.61
N LEU A 207 13.60 -25.73 -0.85
CA LEU A 207 13.71 -25.15 -2.17
C LEU A 207 14.72 -25.92 -3.02
N SER A 208 14.52 -25.85 -4.33
CA SER A 208 15.43 -26.35 -5.33
C SER A 208 15.34 -25.49 -6.58
N VAL A 209 16.43 -25.42 -7.35
CA VAL A 209 16.40 -24.74 -8.65
C VAL A 209 15.59 -25.58 -9.62
N GLN A 210 14.55 -25.00 -10.19
CA GLN A 210 13.62 -25.64 -11.11
C GLN A 210 13.59 -24.92 -12.44
N LYS A 211 13.38 -25.64 -13.54
CA LYS A 211 13.07 -25.01 -14.83
C LYS A 211 11.67 -24.39 -14.76
N ALA A 212 11.61 -23.08 -14.93
CA ALA A 212 10.45 -22.25 -14.59
C ALA A 212 9.17 -22.73 -15.28
N VAL A 213 9.18 -22.81 -16.61
CA VAL A 213 7.98 -23.18 -17.39
C VAL A 213 7.42 -24.57 -17.01
N PRO A 214 8.18 -25.68 -17.11
CA PRO A 214 7.63 -26.99 -16.77
C PRO A 214 7.25 -27.13 -15.28
N TYR A 215 7.99 -26.47 -14.39
CA TYR A 215 7.69 -26.50 -12.96
C TYR A 215 6.40 -25.76 -12.64
N LEU A 216 6.26 -24.49 -13.06
CA LEU A 216 5.10 -23.66 -12.74
C LEU A 216 3.82 -24.14 -13.43
N VAL A 217 3.92 -24.71 -14.64
CA VAL A 217 2.78 -25.38 -15.29
C VAL A 217 2.35 -26.62 -14.50
N GLY A 218 3.30 -27.41 -14.01
CA GLY A 218 2.99 -28.54 -13.12
C GLY A 218 2.38 -28.07 -11.80
N LEU A 219 2.90 -26.97 -11.25
CA LEU A 219 2.45 -26.37 -10.00
C LEU A 219 1.00 -25.92 -10.09
N ALA A 220 0.61 -25.21 -11.16
CA ALA A 220 -0.77 -24.78 -11.42
C ALA A 220 -1.80 -25.94 -11.39
N GLN A 221 -1.38 -27.15 -11.74
CA GLN A 221 -2.25 -28.34 -11.73
C GLN A 221 -2.32 -29.03 -10.36
N SER A 222 -1.38 -28.72 -9.46
CA SER A 222 -1.24 -29.35 -8.14
C SER A 222 -1.51 -28.43 -6.95
N THR A 223 -1.54 -27.12 -7.19
CA THR A 223 -1.88 -26.09 -6.21
C THR A 223 -3.32 -25.64 -6.44
N PRO A 224 -4.18 -25.62 -5.40
CA PRO A 224 -5.49 -24.98 -5.50
C PRO A 224 -5.32 -23.52 -5.93
N ARG A 225 -5.94 -23.15 -7.04
CA ARG A 225 -5.91 -21.78 -7.57
C ARG A 225 -7.20 -21.08 -7.20
N TYR A 226 -7.10 -19.84 -6.73
CA TYR A 226 -8.25 -19.03 -6.42
C TYR A 226 -8.03 -17.57 -6.82
N LEU A 227 -9.13 -16.91 -7.17
CA LEU A 227 -9.15 -15.47 -7.40
C LEU A 227 -9.12 -14.78 -6.03
N GLY A 228 -8.07 -14.01 -5.76
CA GLY A 228 -7.98 -13.13 -4.59
C GLY A 228 -9.04 -12.03 -4.65
N ALA A 229 -9.39 -11.46 -3.51
CA ALA A 229 -10.33 -10.34 -3.49
C ALA A 229 -9.68 -9.10 -4.11
N ASP A 230 -10.36 -8.43 -5.04
CA ASP A 230 -9.97 -7.09 -5.47
C ASP A 230 -10.35 -6.09 -4.36
N LEU A 231 -9.49 -5.99 -3.35
CA LEU A 231 -9.77 -5.20 -2.16
C LEU A 231 -9.90 -3.70 -2.48
N MET A 232 -9.24 -3.24 -3.56
CA MET A 232 -9.32 -1.85 -4.03
C MET A 232 -10.61 -1.56 -4.80
N ALA A 233 -11.09 -2.49 -5.63
CA ALA A 233 -12.42 -2.37 -6.26
C ALA A 233 -13.56 -2.49 -5.25
N ALA A 234 -13.44 -3.43 -4.29
CA ALA A 234 -14.39 -3.60 -3.20
C ALA A 234 -14.45 -2.35 -2.32
N TRP A 235 -13.30 -1.73 -2.06
CA TRP A 235 -13.20 -0.44 -1.39
C TRP A 235 -13.79 0.70 -2.22
N GLY A 236 -13.48 0.82 -3.51
CA GLY A 236 -14.05 1.86 -4.39
C GLY A 236 -15.57 1.77 -4.46
N GLY A 237 -16.13 0.56 -4.53
CA GLY A 237 -17.57 0.31 -4.47
C GLY A 237 -18.18 0.65 -3.10
N ALA A 238 -17.56 0.21 -2.01
CA ALA A 238 -18.02 0.47 -0.65
C ALA A 238 -17.92 1.95 -0.26
N ALA A 239 -16.82 2.63 -0.63
CA ALA A 239 -16.61 4.06 -0.43
C ALA A 239 -17.61 4.87 -1.26
N THR A 240 -17.86 4.49 -2.52
CA THR A 240 -18.90 5.15 -3.33
C THR A 240 -20.28 5.00 -2.71
N GLN A 241 -20.65 3.79 -2.27
CA GLN A 241 -21.94 3.55 -1.61
C GLN A 241 -22.05 4.29 -0.27
N PHE A 242 -20.98 4.31 0.52
CA PHE A 242 -20.90 5.08 1.76
C PHE A 242 -21.07 6.58 1.50
N LEU A 243 -20.40 7.13 0.49
CA LEU A 243 -20.53 8.55 0.12
C LEU A 243 -21.93 8.88 -0.44
N ILE A 244 -22.60 7.94 -1.11
CA ILE A 244 -24.01 8.05 -1.48
C ILE A 244 -24.91 8.05 -0.24
N ASP A 245 -24.66 7.17 0.72
CA ASP A 245 -25.44 7.03 1.94
C ASP A 245 -25.26 8.24 2.89
N GLN A 246 -24.08 8.87 2.88
CA GLN A 246 -23.80 10.13 3.57
C GLN A 246 -24.31 11.37 2.80
N GLY A 247 -24.88 11.19 1.60
CA GLY A 247 -25.40 12.27 0.77
C GLY A 247 -24.32 13.17 0.15
N ALA A 248 -23.05 12.76 0.17
CA ALA A 248 -21.92 13.47 -0.42
C ALA A 248 -21.90 13.33 -1.96
N ILE A 249 -22.46 12.25 -2.50
CA ILE A 249 -22.61 12.02 -3.94
C ILE A 249 -24.09 11.71 -4.27
N PRO A 250 -24.69 12.38 -5.28
CA PRO A 250 -26.07 12.10 -5.66
C PRO A 250 -26.22 10.68 -6.22
N ASN A 251 -27.21 9.94 -5.72
CA ASN A 251 -27.57 8.63 -6.25
C ASN A 251 -28.05 8.78 -7.71
N SER A 252 -27.23 8.30 -8.65
CA SER A 252 -27.48 8.37 -10.08
C SER A 252 -28.48 7.30 -10.53
N THR A 253 -29.66 7.27 -9.91
CA THR A 253 -30.83 6.52 -10.38
C THR A 253 -32.10 7.38 -10.47
N SER A 254 -31.97 8.69 -10.29
CA SER A 254 -33.07 9.63 -10.47
C SER A 254 -32.95 10.38 -11.79
N THR A 255 -33.58 9.83 -12.84
CA THR A 255 -33.98 10.61 -14.02
C THR A 255 -35.14 11.53 -13.68
N PRO A 256 -35.08 12.83 -14.00
CA PRO A 256 -36.27 13.63 -14.25
C PRO A 256 -36.39 13.93 -15.75
N ASP A 257 -37.53 13.54 -16.31
CA ASP A 257 -38.01 13.96 -17.62
C ASP A 257 -38.01 15.50 -17.77
N GLY A 258 -37.69 15.97 -18.99
CA GLY A 258 -38.37 17.14 -19.55
C GLY A 258 -37.52 18.29 -20.09
N GLN A 259 -37.36 18.27 -21.43
CA GLN A 259 -37.41 19.41 -22.36
C GLN A 259 -36.29 20.46 -22.40
N GLY A 260 -35.62 20.52 -23.57
CA GLY A 260 -35.69 21.75 -24.38
C GLY A 260 -34.40 22.40 -24.89
N GLY A 261 -33.70 21.77 -25.85
CA GLY A 261 -33.18 22.43 -27.07
C GLY A 261 -32.04 23.49 -26.99
N PRO A 262 -31.40 23.80 -28.13
CA PRO A 262 -29.92 23.89 -28.23
C PRO A 262 -29.36 25.24 -28.69
N GLY A 263 -28.03 25.43 -28.60
CA GLY A 263 -27.34 26.41 -29.46
C GLY A 263 -25.97 26.95 -29.03
N ALA A 264 -24.94 26.53 -29.78
CA ALA A 264 -23.94 27.37 -30.46
C ALA A 264 -22.83 28.04 -29.62
N SER A 265 -21.57 27.62 -29.73
CA SER A 265 -20.58 27.99 -30.78
C SER A 265 -20.28 29.49 -30.86
N GLY A 266 -19.03 29.90 -30.59
CA GLY A 266 -18.57 31.25 -30.91
C GLY A 266 -17.17 31.59 -30.39
N ALA A 267 -16.14 31.07 -31.06
CA ALA A 267 -14.77 31.56 -30.94
C ALA A 267 -14.61 32.93 -31.64
N SER A 268 -13.78 33.82 -31.09
CA SER A 268 -13.16 34.95 -31.80
C SER A 268 -11.92 35.46 -31.06
N THR A 269 -10.75 35.24 -31.66
CA THR A 269 -9.51 36.03 -31.45
C THR A 269 -9.52 37.28 -32.33
N PRO A 270 -8.66 38.27 -32.07
CA PRO A 270 -7.54 38.49 -33.03
C PRO A 270 -6.19 38.97 -32.43
N ASP A 271 -5.09 38.49 -33.04
CA ASP A 271 -3.81 39.12 -33.47
C ASP A 271 -3.18 40.28 -32.64
N THR A 272 -1.86 40.46 -32.40
CA THR A 272 -0.68 40.29 -33.27
C THR A 272 0.65 40.51 -32.48
N ALA A 273 1.68 39.72 -32.83
CA ALA A 273 3.15 39.88 -32.87
C ALA A 273 3.97 40.88 -32.00
N GLY A 274 5.15 40.39 -31.57
CA GLY A 274 6.35 41.19 -31.35
C GLY A 274 7.48 40.46 -30.58
N ASP A 275 8.36 39.75 -31.30
CA ASP A 275 9.73 39.39 -30.88
C ASP A 275 10.68 40.46 -31.49
N PRO A 276 11.89 40.78 -30.96
CA PRO A 276 13.01 39.82 -30.96
C PRO A 276 14.12 39.99 -29.87
N ASP A 277 15.06 39.04 -29.93
CA ASP A 277 16.52 39.12 -29.63
C ASP A 277 17.04 38.58 -28.28
N ASP A 278 17.55 37.33 -28.36
CA ASP A 278 18.94 36.88 -28.19
C ASP A 278 19.84 37.58 -27.13
N LEU A 279 20.48 36.78 -26.26
CA LEU A 279 21.92 36.82 -25.91
C LEU A 279 22.27 36.00 -24.63
N GLY A 280 23.04 34.93 -24.80
CA GLY A 280 24.29 34.72 -24.05
C GLY A 280 24.30 33.91 -22.74
N SER A 281 24.78 32.66 -22.81
CA SER A 281 25.56 32.01 -21.72
C SER A 281 26.95 32.66 -21.57
N PRO A 282 27.60 32.59 -20.39
CA PRO A 282 28.49 31.45 -20.04
C PRO A 282 28.41 31.07 -18.54
N GLY A 283 28.59 29.82 -18.10
CA GLY A 283 29.81 29.01 -18.15
C GLY A 283 30.52 29.04 -16.78
N GLY A 284 30.67 27.88 -16.12
CA GLY A 284 31.45 27.76 -14.87
C GLY A 284 31.47 26.36 -14.25
N GLN A 285 32.49 25.57 -14.61
CA GLN A 285 32.88 24.28 -14.01
C GLN A 285 33.54 24.43 -12.61
N VAL A 286 33.85 23.25 -12.04
CA VAL A 286 34.82 22.89 -10.96
C VAL A 286 34.13 22.61 -9.61
N GLY A 287 34.31 21.47 -8.93
CA GLY A 287 35.20 20.34 -9.14
C GLY A 287 35.07 19.32 -8.00
N SER A 288 35.51 18.10 -8.27
CA SER A 288 35.49 16.92 -7.42
C SER A 288 36.59 16.93 -6.34
N THR A 289 36.31 16.30 -5.20
CA THR A 289 37.31 15.65 -4.34
C THR A 289 36.69 14.46 -3.62
N GLY A 290 37.21 13.26 -3.88
CA GLY A 290 36.92 12.04 -3.13
C GLY A 290 38.00 11.69 -2.10
N LEU A 291 37.60 10.91 -1.10
CA LEU A 291 38.39 10.07 -0.17
C LEU A 291 37.36 9.03 0.36
N GLY A 292 37.52 7.71 0.45
CA GLY A 292 38.69 6.84 0.38
C GLY A 292 38.82 5.93 1.61
N GLY A 293 37.97 4.90 1.76
CA GLY A 293 38.37 3.53 2.15
C GLY A 293 38.31 3.01 3.62
N GLN A 294 37.93 1.71 3.70
CA GLN A 294 38.06 0.68 4.77
C GLN A 294 36.98 0.67 5.88
N GLY A 295 36.28 -0.41 6.21
CA GLY A 295 36.45 -1.86 5.96
C GLY A 295 36.39 -2.61 7.30
N GLY A 296 35.26 -3.22 7.64
CA GLY A 296 35.08 -3.99 8.88
C GLY A 296 33.69 -4.62 8.98
N SER A 297 33.56 -5.86 8.54
CA SER A 297 32.38 -6.72 8.65
C SER A 297 32.05 -7.05 10.10
N VAL A 298 30.84 -6.75 10.55
CA VAL A 298 30.23 -7.27 11.78
C VAL A 298 28.82 -7.73 11.42
N GLY A 299 28.48 -8.97 11.77
CA GLY A 299 27.25 -9.65 11.34
C GLY A 299 25.98 -8.91 11.79
N PHE A 300 25.04 -8.80 10.86
CA PHE A 300 23.74 -8.17 11.08
C PHE A 300 22.78 -9.19 11.69
N VAL A 301 22.25 -8.85 12.87
CA VAL A 301 21.02 -9.43 13.43
C VAL A 301 19.87 -9.06 12.46
N ARG A 302 18.95 -9.99 12.18
CA ARG A 302 17.80 -9.76 11.29
C ARG A 302 16.67 -9.07 12.07
N ASP A 303 15.95 -8.19 11.39
CA ASP A 303 14.88 -7.33 11.91
C ASP A 303 13.63 -8.12 12.43
N GLU A 304 13.53 -9.40 12.09
CA GLU A 304 12.38 -10.28 12.39
C GLU A 304 12.58 -11.09 13.69
N ASP A 305 13.82 -11.21 14.18
CA ASP A 305 14.18 -11.89 15.44
C ASP A 305 14.08 -10.97 16.68
N LEU A 306 13.72 -9.71 16.47
CA LEU A 306 13.64 -8.71 17.53
C LEU A 306 12.18 -8.53 17.95
N GLU A 307 11.81 -9.09 19.10
CA GLU A 307 10.86 -8.42 19.99
C GLU A 307 11.35 -6.97 20.06
N TRP A 308 10.52 -6.02 19.63
CA TRP A 308 10.82 -4.58 19.54
C TRP A 308 11.96 -4.15 20.50
N GLY A 309 12.98 -3.50 19.98
CA GLY A 309 14.18 -3.19 20.78
C GLY A 309 15.05 -2.11 20.15
N PRO A 310 16.04 -1.59 20.90
CA PRO A 310 16.90 -0.51 20.42
C PRO A 310 17.56 -0.76 19.06
N GLU A 311 17.94 -2.02 18.77
CA GLU A 311 18.58 -2.39 17.50
C GLU A 311 17.59 -2.34 16.34
N TRP A 312 16.39 -2.90 16.51
CA TRP A 312 15.30 -2.85 15.53
C TRP A 312 14.86 -1.41 15.25
N ILE A 313 14.71 -0.59 16.30
CA ILE A 313 14.35 0.82 16.17
C ILE A 313 15.43 1.58 15.38
N GLU A 314 16.71 1.37 15.69
CA GLU A 314 17.82 2.01 14.96
C GLU A 314 17.97 1.50 13.53
N GLU A 315 17.57 0.26 13.25
CA GLU A 315 17.46 -0.26 11.89
C GLU A 315 16.33 0.43 11.12
N ARG A 316 15.12 0.51 11.69
CA ARG A 316 13.98 1.22 11.07
C ARG A 316 14.26 2.70 10.84
N ILE A 317 14.94 3.36 11.76
CA ILE A 317 15.44 4.73 11.56
C ILE A 317 16.39 4.77 10.36
N ARG A 318 17.36 3.85 10.28
CA ARG A 318 18.37 3.87 9.23
C ARG A 318 17.80 3.54 7.85
N VAL A 319 16.94 2.53 7.78
CA VAL A 319 16.39 1.99 6.53
C VAL A 319 15.18 2.78 6.08
N GLY A 320 14.23 3.07 6.97
CA GLY A 320 13.03 3.85 6.65
C GLY A 320 13.32 5.34 6.59
N LEU A 321 13.45 5.98 7.76
CA LEU A 321 13.50 7.43 7.88
C LEU A 321 14.67 8.08 7.13
N LEU A 322 15.88 7.56 7.34
CA LEU A 322 17.12 8.11 6.78
C LEU A 322 17.47 7.52 5.42
N GLY A 323 16.95 6.33 5.12
CA GLY A 323 17.20 5.62 3.87
C GLY A 323 16.09 5.90 2.88
N TYR A 324 15.00 5.14 2.98
CA TYR A 324 13.89 5.11 2.03
C TYR A 324 13.25 6.49 1.82
N HIS A 325 12.94 7.21 2.90
CA HIS A 325 12.33 8.54 2.80
C HIS A 325 13.34 9.69 2.59
N ASP A 326 14.64 9.42 2.72
CA ASP A 326 15.73 10.42 2.72
C ASP A 326 15.38 11.66 3.56
N MET A 327 15.02 11.43 4.83
CA MET A 327 14.65 12.50 5.75
C MET A 327 15.66 12.63 6.90
N PRO A 328 16.85 13.22 6.64
CA PRO A 328 17.82 13.46 7.69
C PRO A 328 17.27 14.45 8.73
N PRO A 329 17.67 14.31 10.01
CA PRO A 329 17.31 15.27 11.05
C PRO A 329 17.95 16.63 10.78
N LEU A 330 17.24 17.71 11.11
CA LEU A 330 17.72 19.07 10.98
C LEU A 330 18.77 19.44 12.04
N GLY A 331 18.74 18.77 13.19
CA GLY A 331 19.62 19.04 14.33
C GLY A 331 19.28 20.35 15.04
N VAL A 332 18.06 20.86 14.87
CA VAL A 332 17.60 22.14 15.44
C VAL A 332 16.58 21.95 16.57
N GLY A 333 16.11 20.72 16.75
CA GLY A 333 15.18 20.32 17.79
C GLY A 333 15.71 20.48 19.20
N ARG A 334 14.78 20.63 20.15
CA ARG A 334 15.13 20.66 21.57
C ARG A 334 15.14 19.26 22.15
N VAL A 335 16.06 19.03 23.09
CA VAL A 335 16.08 17.80 23.89
C VAL A 335 14.80 17.70 24.71
N VAL A 336 14.21 16.51 24.78
CA VAL A 336 13.02 16.24 25.58
C VAL A 336 13.33 16.41 27.08
N PRO A 337 12.54 17.18 27.85
CA PRO A 337 12.73 17.32 29.28
C PRO A 337 12.64 15.96 30.01
N GLY A 338 13.52 15.72 30.98
CA GLY A 338 13.58 14.44 31.71
C GLY A 338 12.25 14.03 32.35
N GLU A 339 11.48 14.99 32.84
CA GLU A 339 10.14 14.76 33.44
C GLU A 339 9.10 14.23 32.45
N TYR A 340 9.31 14.37 31.14
CA TYR A 340 8.39 13.87 30.11
C TYR A 340 8.43 12.35 30.03
N PHE A 341 9.60 11.74 30.24
CA PHE A 341 9.72 10.28 30.25
C PHE A 341 8.96 9.65 31.43
N GLU A 342 8.90 10.33 32.56
CA GLU A 342 8.06 9.90 33.69
C GLU A 342 6.58 10.16 33.43
N ARG A 343 6.25 11.34 32.87
CA ARG A 343 4.87 11.74 32.59
C ARG A 343 4.19 10.88 31.53
N PHE A 344 4.93 10.48 30.49
CA PHE A 344 4.41 9.75 29.34
C PHE A 344 4.81 8.27 29.30
N GLY A 345 5.59 7.79 30.28
CA GLY A 345 6.07 6.40 30.40
C GLY A 345 5.02 5.30 30.58
N GLY A 346 3.73 5.64 30.54
CA GLY A 346 2.62 4.68 30.46
C GLY A 346 1.54 5.11 29.47
N VAL A 347 1.80 6.17 28.70
CA VAL A 347 0.91 6.69 27.65
C VAL A 347 1.43 6.25 26.30
N PHE A 348 2.70 6.55 26.02
CA PHE A 348 3.38 6.13 24.81
C PHE A 348 4.15 4.82 25.04
N PRO A 349 4.28 3.97 24.00
CA PRO A 349 5.22 2.85 23.99
C PRO A 349 6.66 3.33 24.20
N GLU A 350 7.53 2.44 24.68
CA GLU A 350 8.95 2.74 24.88
C GLU A 350 9.66 3.10 23.57
N SER A 351 9.18 2.60 22.42
CA SER A 351 9.69 2.98 21.10
C SER A 351 9.56 4.49 20.81
N VAL A 352 8.42 5.12 21.12
CA VAL A 352 8.24 6.59 21.00
C VAL A 352 9.25 7.29 21.91
N LEU A 353 9.38 6.83 23.15
CA LEU A 353 10.33 7.41 24.12
C LEU A 353 11.78 7.21 23.68
N TYR A 354 12.09 6.13 22.98
CA TYR A 354 13.39 5.92 22.36
C TYR A 354 13.69 6.97 21.29
N ILE A 355 12.75 7.19 20.35
CA ILE A 355 12.87 8.22 19.32
C ILE A 355 13.07 9.60 19.96
N TRP A 356 12.31 9.92 21.02
CA TRP A 356 12.46 11.15 21.78
C TRP A 356 13.83 11.31 22.44
N ARG A 357 14.40 10.23 23.03
CA ARG A 357 15.77 10.25 23.55
C ARG A 357 16.79 10.46 22.44
N ARG A 358 16.52 9.90 21.26
CA ARG A 358 17.45 9.88 20.12
C ARG A 358 17.55 11.20 19.38
N PHE A 359 16.41 11.86 19.16
CA PHE A 359 16.31 13.06 18.31
C PHE A 359 15.79 14.30 19.03
N GLY A 360 15.07 14.15 20.14
CA GLY A 360 14.33 15.26 20.73
C GLY A 360 13.10 15.62 19.91
N PHE A 361 12.60 16.84 20.09
CA PHE A 361 11.54 17.43 19.27
C PHE A 361 12.16 18.14 18.05
N ASP A 362 12.70 17.35 17.11
CA ASP A 362 13.40 17.82 15.91
C ASP A 362 12.56 17.63 14.64
N GLY A 363 12.99 18.32 13.57
CA GLY A 363 12.43 18.20 12.23
C GLY A 363 13.29 17.33 11.33
N PHE A 364 12.69 16.77 10.29
CA PHE A 364 13.30 15.84 9.36
C PHE A 364 13.01 16.24 7.91
N GLY A 365 13.91 15.86 7.00
CA GLY A 365 13.71 16.00 5.56
C GLY A 365 13.39 17.42 5.13
N GLN A 366 14.22 18.38 5.56
CA GLN A 366 14.01 19.82 5.32
C GLN A 366 12.76 20.40 6.00
N GLY A 367 12.36 19.82 7.14
CA GLY A 367 11.22 20.29 7.94
C GLY A 367 9.85 19.88 7.38
N ARG A 368 9.83 18.91 6.45
CA ARG A 368 8.61 18.27 5.95
C ARG A 368 7.87 17.47 7.03
N SER A 369 8.60 16.94 8.00
CA SER A 369 8.04 16.23 9.17
C SER A 369 8.72 16.67 10.46
N TRP A 370 7.98 16.70 11.56
CA TRP A 370 8.44 17.15 12.88
C TRP A 370 7.91 16.26 13.99
N ILE A 371 8.77 15.92 14.95
CA ILE A 371 8.34 15.37 16.24
C ILE A 371 7.85 16.54 17.09
N THR A 372 6.61 16.44 17.58
CA THR A 372 5.98 17.52 18.34
C THR A 372 6.09 17.32 19.85
N ASP A 373 6.15 18.44 20.57
CA ASP A 373 5.95 18.41 22.01
C ASP A 373 4.44 18.35 22.32
N PRO A 374 3.93 17.24 22.89
CA PRO A 374 2.50 17.07 23.09
C PRO A 374 1.91 18.04 24.12
N VAL A 375 2.73 18.64 25.00
CA VAL A 375 2.28 19.65 25.95
C VAL A 375 2.15 21.01 25.27
N GLU A 376 3.09 21.36 24.39
CA GLU A 376 3.05 22.60 23.62
C GLU A 376 1.91 22.59 22.59
N TRP A 377 1.65 21.43 21.99
CA TRP A 377 0.61 21.25 20.96
C TRP A 377 -0.78 20.95 21.53
N ALA A 378 -0.92 20.70 22.84
CA ALA A 378 -2.21 20.43 23.48
C ALA A 378 -3.31 21.46 23.15
N PRO A 379 -3.05 22.80 23.17
CA PRO A 379 -4.08 23.77 22.79
C PRO A 379 -4.56 23.64 21.35
N VAL A 380 -3.70 23.19 20.42
CA VAL A 380 -4.07 22.95 19.02
C VAL A 380 -4.98 21.73 18.95
N VAL A 381 -4.60 20.63 19.60
CA VAL A 381 -5.39 19.40 19.67
C VAL A 381 -6.77 19.67 20.27
N ASP A 382 -6.82 20.38 21.41
CA ASP A 382 -8.07 20.76 22.06
C ASP A 382 -8.96 21.57 21.13
N ALA A 383 -8.41 22.57 20.42
CA ALA A 383 -9.16 23.43 19.52
C ALA A 383 -9.71 22.68 18.30
N TRP A 384 -8.96 21.73 17.75
CA TRP A 384 -9.40 20.94 16.59
C TRP A 384 -10.42 19.87 16.96
N LEU A 385 -10.32 19.25 18.13
CA LEU A 385 -11.25 18.21 18.59
C LEU A 385 -12.47 18.77 19.35
N GLU A 386 -12.49 20.06 19.68
CA GLU A 386 -13.60 20.67 20.41
C GLU A 386 -14.93 20.49 19.66
N GLY A 387 -15.88 19.81 20.30
CA GLY A 387 -17.23 19.59 19.75
C GLY A 387 -17.32 18.50 18.68
N VAL A 388 -16.26 17.71 18.48
CA VAL A 388 -16.24 16.58 17.54
C VAL A 388 -16.47 15.28 18.31
N ASP A 389 -17.50 14.52 17.90
CA ASP A 389 -17.76 13.19 18.44
C ASP A 389 -16.88 12.16 17.72
N LEU A 390 -15.79 11.75 18.37
CA LEU A 390 -14.87 10.76 17.82
C LEU A 390 -15.38 9.32 18.02
N PRO A 391 -15.12 8.39 17.08
CA PRO A 391 -15.54 6.99 17.16
C PRO A 391 -14.65 6.15 18.10
N PHE A 392 -14.16 6.75 19.19
CA PHE A 392 -13.27 6.12 20.16
C PHE A 392 -13.79 6.35 21.59
N PRO A 393 -13.42 5.48 22.55
CA PRO A 393 -13.71 5.75 23.95
C PRO A 393 -13.16 7.11 24.39
N PRO A 394 -13.81 7.82 25.35
CA PRO A 394 -13.31 9.08 25.87
C PRO A 394 -11.88 8.93 26.39
N GLN A 395 -10.95 9.70 25.81
CA GLN A 395 -9.52 9.62 26.09
C GLN A 395 -8.86 10.97 25.80
N ARG A 396 -7.60 11.13 26.24
CA ARG A 396 -6.78 12.27 25.84
C ARG A 396 -6.05 11.94 24.55
N TRP A 397 -5.85 12.99 23.75
CA TRP A 397 -5.12 12.94 22.48
C TRP A 397 -3.87 13.80 22.58
N HIS A 398 -2.78 13.30 22.03
CA HIS A 398 -1.48 13.95 22.04
C HIS A 398 -0.96 14.03 20.61
N CYS A 399 -0.64 15.22 20.11
CA CYS A 399 0.06 15.32 18.83
C CYS A 399 1.48 14.78 19.02
N VAL A 400 1.88 13.85 18.14
CA VAL A 400 3.20 13.21 18.18
C VAL A 400 4.06 13.57 16.98
N THR A 401 3.44 13.78 15.82
CA THR A 401 4.11 14.30 14.63
C THR A 401 3.24 15.34 13.92
N ARG A 402 3.89 16.20 13.14
CA ARG A 402 3.22 17.13 12.22
C ARG A 402 4.05 17.45 11.00
N THR A 403 3.38 17.82 9.91
CA THR A 403 4.01 18.17 8.64
C THR A 403 4.42 19.65 8.55
N ALA A 404 4.98 20.07 7.41
CA ALA A 404 5.30 21.47 7.13
C ALA A 404 4.04 22.35 7.00
N LEU A 405 2.96 21.83 6.40
CA LEU A 405 1.69 22.55 6.26
C LEU A 405 0.78 22.41 7.50
N GLY A 406 1.17 21.58 8.46
CA GLY A 406 0.50 21.46 9.75
C GLY A 406 -0.52 20.33 9.85
N ARG A 407 -0.49 19.36 8.93
CA ARG A 407 -1.19 18.08 9.12
C ARG A 407 -0.61 17.39 10.36
N MET A 408 -1.45 16.81 11.21
CA MET A 408 -1.04 16.26 12.51
C MET A 408 -1.45 14.80 12.65
N LEU A 409 -0.55 13.97 13.17
CA LEU A 409 -0.88 12.65 13.70
C LEU A 409 -1.07 12.76 15.21
N LEU A 410 -2.19 12.25 15.70
CA LEU A 410 -2.55 12.24 17.11
C LEU A 410 -2.56 10.82 17.68
N TRP A 411 -1.92 10.69 18.83
CA TRP A 411 -1.89 9.50 19.64
C TRP A 411 -2.92 9.58 20.77
N GLY A 412 -3.90 8.68 20.77
CA GLY A 412 -4.85 8.48 21.85
C GLY A 412 -4.27 7.58 22.94
N GLU A 413 -4.49 7.91 24.22
CA GLU A 413 -3.95 7.10 25.34
C GLU A 413 -4.38 5.62 25.28
N ILE A 414 -5.57 5.35 24.75
CA ILE A 414 -6.13 4.01 24.54
C ILE A 414 -5.88 3.56 23.10
N SER A 415 -6.26 4.39 22.12
CA SER A 415 -6.33 4.00 20.71
C SER A 415 -5.02 4.14 19.93
N GLY A 416 -3.93 4.62 20.53
CA GLY A 416 -2.67 4.74 19.79
C GLY A 416 -2.73 5.78 18.67
N PRO A 417 -1.98 5.62 17.57
CA PRO A 417 -1.90 6.58 16.46
C PRO A 417 -3.13 6.50 15.54
N ALA A 418 -4.32 6.71 16.10
CA ALA A 418 -5.59 6.42 15.45
C ALA A 418 -6.31 7.65 14.88
N LEU A 419 -5.65 8.80 14.80
CA LEU A 419 -6.31 10.04 14.38
C LEU A 419 -5.36 10.98 13.66
N ASP A 420 -5.68 11.26 12.40
CA ASP A 420 -5.04 12.27 11.57
C ASP A 420 -5.91 13.52 11.48
N ILE A 421 -5.28 14.69 11.45
CA ILE A 421 -5.97 15.96 11.22
C ILE A 421 -5.33 16.65 10.02
N ASP A 422 -6.13 16.84 8.99
CA ASP A 422 -5.81 17.72 7.88
C ASP A 422 -6.37 19.12 8.15
N VAL A 423 -5.45 20.05 8.39
CA VAL A 423 -5.79 21.40 8.81
C VAL A 423 -6.19 22.30 7.64
N ILE A 424 -5.90 21.88 6.40
CA ILE A 424 -6.19 22.65 5.20
C ILE A 424 -7.66 22.47 4.79
N ASP A 425 -8.13 21.23 4.68
CA ASP A 425 -9.51 20.92 4.31
C ASP A 425 -10.46 20.87 5.52
N GLY A 426 -9.92 20.73 6.74
CA GLY A 426 -10.68 20.65 7.97
C GLY A 426 -11.09 19.22 8.38
N ALA A 427 -10.54 18.20 7.73
CA ALA A 427 -10.88 16.81 7.94
C ALA A 427 -10.15 16.21 9.15
N ILE A 428 -10.89 15.43 9.94
CA ILE A 428 -10.38 14.64 11.06
C ILE A 428 -10.60 13.17 10.72
N TYR A 429 -9.53 12.42 10.43
CA TYR A 429 -9.59 11.05 9.94
C TYR A 429 -9.33 10.04 11.08
N PRO A 430 -10.37 9.37 11.60
CA PRO A 430 -10.19 8.26 12.51
C PRO A 430 -9.69 7.00 11.78
N ASN A 431 -8.88 6.20 12.48
CA ASN A 431 -8.42 4.88 12.03
C ASN A 431 -8.70 3.83 13.11
N ALA A 432 -9.81 3.10 13.02
CA ALA A 432 -10.16 2.04 13.97
C ALA A 432 -9.21 0.85 13.91
N SER A 433 -8.61 0.54 12.76
CA SER A 433 -7.64 -0.56 12.64
C SER A 433 -6.43 -0.29 13.53
N ALA A 434 -5.86 0.91 13.44
CA ALA A 434 -4.76 1.32 14.31
C ALA A 434 -5.15 1.26 15.80
N ALA A 435 -6.42 1.53 16.13
CA ALA A 435 -6.92 1.40 17.49
C ALA A 435 -7.09 -0.05 17.97
N GLU A 436 -7.48 -0.97 17.09
CA GLU A 436 -7.59 -2.40 17.38
C GLU A 436 -6.21 -3.03 17.63
N ASP A 437 -5.23 -2.63 16.81
CA ASP A 437 -3.83 -3.06 16.91
C ASP A 437 -3.20 -2.74 18.26
N MET A 438 -3.69 -1.71 18.96
CA MET A 438 -3.19 -1.33 20.29
C MET A 438 -3.46 -2.35 21.40
N THR A 439 -4.30 -3.36 21.12
CA THR A 439 -4.52 -4.47 22.05
C THR A 439 -3.35 -5.45 22.09
N ASP A 440 -2.52 -5.50 21.05
CA ASP A 440 -1.28 -6.27 21.02
C ASP A 440 -0.09 -5.40 21.50
N PRO A 441 0.60 -5.79 22.58
CA PRO A 441 1.69 -4.99 23.14
C PRO A 441 2.90 -4.88 22.21
N VAL A 442 3.17 -5.88 21.37
CA VAL A 442 4.28 -5.84 20.40
C VAL A 442 3.92 -4.92 19.24
N VAL A 443 2.68 -5.02 18.73
CA VAL A 443 2.22 -4.12 17.67
C VAL A 443 2.21 -2.68 18.16
N ARG A 444 1.72 -2.42 19.38
CA ARG A 444 1.78 -1.09 20.01
C ARG A 444 3.19 -0.51 20.05
N GLU A 445 4.18 -1.32 20.43
CA GLU A 445 5.59 -0.88 20.43
C GLU A 445 6.13 -0.65 19.03
N ARG A 446 5.78 -1.49 18.05
CA ARG A 446 6.18 -1.29 16.65
C ARG A 446 5.54 -0.04 16.04
N SER A 447 4.24 0.18 16.23
CA SER A 447 3.55 1.39 15.76
C SER A 447 4.25 2.64 16.28
N GLY A 448 4.63 2.66 17.56
CA GLY A 448 5.36 3.80 18.13
C GLY A 448 6.72 4.11 17.48
N CYS A 449 7.34 3.16 16.76
CA CYS A 449 8.51 3.41 15.93
C CYS A 449 8.10 3.80 14.50
N ILE A 450 7.16 3.04 13.91
CA ILE A 450 6.72 3.17 12.53
C ILE A 450 6.20 4.58 12.24
N GLU A 451 5.41 5.19 13.14
CA GLU A 451 4.90 6.56 12.93
C GLU A 451 5.98 7.64 12.77
N PHE A 452 7.22 7.35 13.19
CA PHE A 452 8.37 8.25 12.98
C PHE A 452 9.27 7.78 11.84
N THR A 453 9.24 6.51 11.46
CA THR A 453 10.10 5.96 10.40
C THR A 453 9.42 5.84 9.05
N ASP A 454 8.09 5.93 9.03
CA ASP A 454 7.20 6.11 7.89
C ASP A 454 6.39 7.40 8.14
N PRO A 455 7.00 8.57 7.89
CA PRO A 455 6.48 9.84 8.36
C PRO A 455 5.25 10.28 7.57
N LEU A 456 4.28 10.85 8.28
CA LEU A 456 3.14 11.54 7.70
C LEU A 456 3.57 12.62 6.69
N GLU A 457 2.93 12.64 5.52
CA GLU A 457 3.23 13.57 4.43
C GLU A 457 2.08 14.54 4.11
N ASP A 458 2.43 15.68 3.51
CA ASP A 458 1.48 16.62 2.95
C ASP A 458 1.05 16.16 1.53
N VAL A 459 -0.26 16.05 1.29
CA VAL A 459 -0.83 15.47 0.05
C VAL A 459 -1.27 16.51 -0.99
N TYR A 460 -0.93 17.77 -0.78
CA TYR A 460 -1.37 18.87 -1.65
C TYR A 460 -0.30 19.24 -2.67
N ASP A 461 -0.71 19.37 -3.92
CA ASP A 461 0.09 19.99 -4.98
C ASP A 461 -0.25 21.48 -5.13
N ASP A 462 0.76 22.27 -5.49
CA ASP A 462 0.57 23.65 -5.90
C ASP A 462 -0.11 23.68 -7.27
N GLU A 463 -1.31 24.25 -7.35
CA GLU A 463 -2.11 24.30 -8.58
C GLU A 463 -1.48 25.14 -9.72
N VAL A 464 -0.42 25.91 -9.45
CA VAL A 464 0.26 26.75 -10.46
C VAL A 464 1.38 25.97 -11.14
N THR A 465 2.17 25.24 -10.36
CA THR A 465 3.38 24.54 -10.78
C THR A 465 3.15 23.03 -10.96
N GLY A 466 2.14 22.47 -10.31
CA GLY A 466 1.89 21.03 -10.22
C GLY A 466 2.88 20.28 -9.32
N ARG A 467 3.76 20.99 -8.59
CA ARG A 467 4.73 20.39 -7.66
C ARG A 467 4.13 20.26 -6.26
N PRO A 468 4.67 19.38 -5.40
CA PRO A 468 4.22 19.27 -4.01
C PRO A 468 4.28 20.63 -3.30
N LEU A 469 3.15 21.05 -2.74
CA LEU A 469 2.97 22.38 -2.16
C LEU A 469 3.93 22.65 -1.01
N ALA A 470 4.22 21.62 -0.20
CA ALA A 470 5.17 21.72 0.90
C ALA A 470 6.60 22.02 0.39
N VAL A 471 7.01 21.41 -0.73
CA VAL A 471 8.32 21.64 -1.35
C VAL A 471 8.42 23.06 -1.89
N GLU A 472 7.43 23.49 -2.66
CA GLU A 472 7.35 24.87 -3.17
C GLU A 472 7.35 25.90 -2.04
N GLY A 473 6.59 25.63 -0.97
CA GLY A 473 6.54 26.45 0.22
C GLY A 473 7.90 26.58 0.90
N ILE A 474 8.62 25.47 1.10
CA ILE A 474 9.95 25.44 1.74
C ILE A 474 10.99 26.15 0.87
N GLU A 475 10.99 25.93 -0.45
CA GLU A 475 11.92 26.60 -1.37
C GLU A 475 11.74 28.13 -1.34
N ARG A 476 10.49 28.60 -1.24
CA ARG A 476 10.16 30.02 -1.28
C ARG A 476 10.31 30.73 0.07
N LEU A 477 9.88 30.09 1.15
CA LEU A 477 9.79 30.70 2.49
C LEU A 477 10.91 30.27 3.44
N GLY A 478 11.64 29.22 3.09
CA GLY A 478 12.59 28.54 3.95
C GLY A 478 11.94 27.42 4.78
N VAL A 479 12.80 26.59 5.37
CA VAL A 479 12.43 25.49 6.26
C VAL A 479 11.73 26.05 7.51
N PRO A 480 10.47 25.66 7.82
CA PRO A 480 9.78 26.12 9.02
C PRO A 480 10.48 25.60 10.29
N GLY A 481 10.56 26.39 11.35
CA GLY A 481 11.07 25.95 12.65
C GLY A 481 10.12 25.01 13.43
N ALA A 482 10.56 24.57 14.61
CA ALA A 482 9.80 23.65 15.47
C ALA A 482 8.44 24.21 15.91
N ASP A 483 8.37 25.52 16.13
CA ASP A 483 7.18 26.26 16.53
C ASP A 483 6.47 26.96 15.34
N GLU A 484 6.79 26.56 14.12
CA GLU A 484 6.32 27.19 12.88
C GLU A 484 5.71 26.19 11.89
N VAL A 485 4.77 26.68 11.10
CA VAL A 485 4.15 25.97 9.96
C VAL A 485 4.03 26.90 8.77
N LEU A 486 3.92 26.33 7.57
CA LEU A 486 3.59 27.07 6.36
C LEU A 486 2.07 27.13 6.23
N GLY A 487 1.51 28.30 6.52
CA GLY A 487 0.07 28.52 6.57
C GLY A 487 -0.45 29.44 5.46
N PHE A 488 -1.62 29.13 4.93
CA PHE A 488 -2.34 29.97 3.98
C PHE A 488 -2.82 31.28 4.61
N VAL A 489 -2.52 32.40 3.96
CA VAL A 489 -3.01 33.73 4.37
C VAL A 489 -3.64 34.45 3.15
N PRO A 490 -4.97 34.62 3.11
CA PRO A 490 -5.97 34.11 4.06
C PRO A 490 -6.10 32.58 4.00
N PRO A 491 -6.66 31.92 5.05
CA PRO A 491 -6.91 30.48 5.04
C PRO A 491 -7.70 30.02 3.82
N LEU A 492 -7.44 28.80 3.34
CA LEU A 492 -8.14 28.23 2.17
C LEU A 492 -9.64 28.06 2.35
N SER A 493 -10.13 27.97 3.59
CA SER A 493 -11.57 27.98 3.92
C SER A 493 -12.31 29.25 3.47
N PHE A 494 -11.57 30.35 3.21
CA PHE A 494 -12.11 31.57 2.60
C PHE A 494 -12.06 31.56 1.05
N GLY A 495 -11.62 30.45 0.46
CA GLY A 495 -11.54 30.22 -0.97
C GLY A 495 -10.21 30.62 -1.63
N GLY A 496 -10.17 30.34 -2.93
CA GLY A 496 -9.08 30.63 -3.85
C GLY A 496 -8.14 29.43 -4.08
N GLN A 497 -7.21 29.62 -5.00
CA GLN A 497 -6.29 28.59 -5.49
C GLN A 497 -5.33 28.08 -4.41
N VAL A 498 -5.10 26.77 -4.38
CA VAL A 498 -4.03 26.12 -3.60
C VAL A 498 -2.71 26.47 -4.27
N SER A 499 -2.03 27.51 -3.77
CA SER A 499 -0.73 27.91 -4.31
C SER A 499 0.25 28.37 -3.24
N ALA A 500 1.51 27.99 -3.40
CA ALA A 500 2.64 28.30 -2.56
C ALA A 500 2.82 29.80 -2.37
N ASP A 501 2.50 30.65 -3.35
CA ASP A 501 2.56 32.11 -3.24
C ASP A 501 1.66 32.68 -2.14
N ARG A 502 0.64 31.92 -1.73
CA ARG A 502 -0.30 32.28 -0.66
C ARG A 502 0.09 31.73 0.70
N LEU A 503 1.16 30.95 0.77
CA LEU A 503 1.72 30.48 2.03
C LEU A 503 2.49 31.59 2.74
N SER A 504 2.63 31.46 4.04
CA SER A 504 3.49 32.28 4.87
C SER A 504 3.95 31.48 6.08
N VAL A 505 5.13 31.81 6.61
CA VAL A 505 5.60 31.21 7.86
C VAL A 505 4.76 31.77 9.01
N GLN A 506 4.12 30.87 9.75
CA GLN A 506 3.23 31.19 10.86
C GLN A 506 3.69 30.52 12.14
N LYS A 507 3.48 31.16 13.29
CA LYS A 507 3.65 30.48 14.59
C LYS A 507 2.56 29.43 14.75
N ALA A 508 2.97 28.17 14.87
CA ALA A 508 2.12 27.00 14.74
C ALA A 508 0.90 27.04 15.68
N VAL A 509 1.14 27.15 17.00
CA VAL A 509 0.06 27.12 18.00
C VAL A 509 -0.99 28.21 17.79
N PRO A 510 -0.66 29.52 17.77
CA PRO A 510 -1.68 30.55 17.61
C PRO A 510 -2.36 30.51 16.23
N TYR A 511 -1.63 30.14 15.17
CA TYR A 511 -2.19 30.04 13.83
C TYR A 511 -3.19 28.88 13.72
N LEU A 512 -2.81 27.67 14.13
CA LEU A 512 -3.66 26.48 14.00
C LEU A 512 -4.87 26.52 14.95
N VAL A 513 -4.75 27.13 16.13
CA VAL A 513 -5.90 27.39 17.01
C VAL A 513 -6.87 28.37 16.35
N GLY A 514 -6.37 29.44 15.73
CA GLY A 514 -7.21 30.37 14.97
C GLY A 514 -7.85 29.69 13.75
N LEU A 515 -7.10 28.79 13.10
CA LEU A 515 -7.56 28.04 11.95
C LEU A 515 -8.73 27.12 12.31
N ALA A 516 -8.64 26.37 13.40
CA ALA A 516 -9.72 25.50 13.91
C ALA A 516 -11.05 26.23 14.16
N GLN A 517 -11.01 27.54 14.45
CA GLN A 517 -12.20 28.37 14.65
C GLN A 517 -12.77 28.93 13.36
N SER A 518 -11.98 28.99 12.30
CA SER A 518 -12.35 29.62 11.01
C SER A 518 -12.59 28.61 9.88
N THR A 519 -12.04 27.41 9.99
CA THR A 519 -12.22 26.30 9.06
C THR A 519 -13.35 25.40 9.56
N PRO A 520 -14.36 25.08 8.74
CA PRO A 520 -15.33 24.04 9.07
C PRO A 520 -14.61 22.71 9.32
N ARG A 521 -14.84 22.13 10.49
CA ARG A 521 -14.26 20.84 10.88
C ARG A 521 -15.29 19.73 10.67
N TYR A 522 -14.85 18.62 10.09
CA TYR A 522 -15.71 17.44 9.94
C TYR A 522 -14.93 16.17 10.23
N LEU A 523 -15.65 15.18 10.75
CA LEU A 523 -15.12 13.83 10.87
C LEU A 523 -15.08 13.21 9.48
N GLY A 524 -13.89 12.91 8.99
CA GLY A 524 -13.67 12.12 7.78
C GLY A 524 -14.15 10.69 7.99
N ALA A 525 -14.40 9.98 6.89
CA ALA A 525 -14.79 8.58 6.97
C ALA A 525 -13.65 7.72 7.52
N ASP A 526 -13.95 6.83 8.46
CA ASP A 526 -13.05 5.73 8.82
C ASP A 526 -13.10 4.68 7.71
N LEU A 527 -12.32 4.92 6.65
CA LEU A 527 -12.31 4.09 5.46
C LEU A 527 -11.82 2.66 5.76
N MET A 528 -10.98 2.49 6.78
CA MET A 528 -10.47 1.18 7.23
C MET A 528 -11.51 0.41 8.03
N ALA A 529 -12.29 1.06 8.89
CA ALA A 529 -13.44 0.41 9.56
C ALA A 529 -14.58 0.09 8.57
N ALA A 530 -14.85 1.01 7.63
CA ALA A 530 -15.85 0.79 6.58
C ALA A 530 -15.43 -0.37 5.67
N TRP A 531 -14.14 -0.48 5.36
CA TRP A 531 -13.54 -1.60 4.64
C TRP A 531 -13.58 -2.90 5.45
N GLY A 532 -13.17 -2.90 6.73
CA GLY A 532 -13.22 -4.08 7.59
C GLY A 532 -14.64 -4.63 7.73
N GLY A 533 -15.64 -3.74 7.84
CA GLY A 533 -17.06 -4.11 7.81
C GLY A 533 -17.52 -4.65 6.46
N ALA A 534 -17.15 -3.99 5.36
CA ALA A 534 -17.53 -4.41 4.00
C ALA A 534 -16.85 -5.71 3.56
N ALA A 535 -15.56 -5.88 3.88
CA ALA A 535 -14.78 -7.09 3.63
C ALA A 535 -15.31 -8.26 4.47
N THR A 536 -15.65 -8.02 5.75
CA THR A 536 -16.29 -9.03 6.59
C THR A 536 -17.63 -9.48 6.01
N GLN A 537 -18.48 -8.54 5.60
CA GLN A 537 -19.77 -8.86 4.99
C GLN A 537 -19.61 -9.57 3.64
N PHE A 538 -18.66 -9.13 2.81
CA PHE A 538 -18.33 -9.78 1.54
C PHE A 538 -17.86 -11.22 1.75
N LEU A 539 -16.95 -11.46 2.71
CA LEU A 539 -16.47 -12.80 3.04
C LEU A 539 -17.57 -13.69 3.65
N ILE A 540 -18.53 -13.12 4.40
CA ILE A 540 -19.74 -13.81 4.82
C ILE A 540 -20.62 -14.17 3.62
N ASP A 541 -20.82 -13.25 2.69
CA ASP A 541 -21.66 -13.43 1.50
C ASP A 541 -21.05 -14.44 0.51
N GLN A 542 -19.72 -14.52 0.45
CA GLN A 542 -18.97 -15.55 -0.29
C GLN A 542 -18.87 -16.89 0.44
N GLY A 543 -19.41 -17.00 1.67
CA GLY A 543 -19.36 -18.21 2.48
C GLY A 543 -17.97 -18.57 3.03
N ALA A 544 -17.00 -17.65 2.93
CA ALA A 544 -15.66 -17.79 3.48
C ALA A 544 -15.60 -17.56 5.00
N MET A 545 -16.61 -16.87 5.56
CA MET A 545 -16.80 -16.72 7.00
C MET A 545 -18.24 -17.11 7.45
N PRO A 546 -18.41 -17.87 8.54
CA PRO A 546 -19.73 -18.18 9.07
C PRO A 546 -20.37 -16.94 9.73
N ASN A 547 -21.62 -16.64 9.36
CA ASN A 547 -22.40 -15.56 9.95
C ASN A 547 -22.68 -15.82 11.43
N SER A 548 -21.96 -15.15 12.33
CA SER A 548 -22.15 -15.29 13.78
C SER A 548 -23.26 -14.37 14.29
N THR A 549 -24.51 -14.72 14.00
CA THR A 549 -25.68 -14.22 14.76
C THR A 549 -26.47 -15.33 15.47
N ASP A 550 -25.98 -16.57 15.49
CA ASP A 550 -26.56 -17.62 16.34
C ASP A 550 -26.02 -17.54 17.77
N THR A 551 -26.41 -16.50 18.51
CA THR A 551 -26.35 -16.53 19.98
C THR A 551 -27.50 -17.39 20.50
N GLY A 552 -27.33 -18.71 20.44
CA GLY A 552 -28.07 -19.64 21.27
C GLY A 552 -27.70 -19.42 22.73
N THR A 553 -28.58 -18.76 23.48
CA THR A 553 -28.46 -18.56 24.93
C THR A 553 -28.17 -19.87 25.67
N PRO A 554 -27.12 -19.98 26.51
CA PRO A 554 -26.85 -21.20 27.26
C PRO A 554 -27.79 -21.29 28.48
N GLY A 555 -28.78 -22.20 28.39
CA GLY A 555 -29.67 -22.54 29.51
C GLY A 555 -29.10 -23.67 30.37
N VAL A 556 -28.81 -23.37 31.64
CA VAL A 556 -28.41 -24.31 32.71
C VAL A 556 -29.58 -25.25 33.09
N PRO A 557 -29.34 -26.53 33.47
CA PRO A 557 -30.36 -27.59 33.45
C PRO A 557 -31.16 -27.73 34.76
N GLY A 558 -32.45 -28.10 34.64
CA GLY A 558 -33.32 -28.53 35.74
C GLY A 558 -34.67 -29.10 35.27
N SER A 559 -34.88 -30.40 35.52
CA SER A 559 -36.07 -31.22 35.17
C SER A 559 -37.34 -30.91 36.02
N PRO A 560 -38.45 -31.68 35.91
CA PRO A 560 -39.54 -31.56 34.94
C PRO A 560 -40.93 -31.34 35.61
N GLY A 561 -41.91 -30.76 34.91
CA GLY A 561 -43.31 -30.77 35.38
C GLY A 561 -44.31 -29.88 34.64
N ASP A 562 -45.08 -30.51 33.76
CA ASP A 562 -46.54 -30.37 33.48
C ASP A 562 -47.18 -29.01 33.08
N PRO A 563 -48.37 -29.01 32.44
CA PRO A 563 -48.59 -28.30 31.18
C PRO A 563 -49.76 -27.29 31.23
N GLY A 564 -49.86 -26.47 30.18
CA GLY A 564 -51.06 -25.68 29.88
C GLY A 564 -50.68 -24.24 29.56
N GLY A 565 -51.17 -23.62 28.49
CA GLY A 565 -52.17 -23.99 27.51
C GLY A 565 -52.70 -22.71 26.85
N SER A 566 -53.38 -22.87 25.72
CA SER A 566 -54.07 -21.84 24.91
C SER A 566 -53.17 -20.78 24.26
N GLY A 567 -53.20 -20.52 22.97
CA GLY A 567 -54.22 -20.66 21.93
C GLY A 567 -54.01 -19.44 21.01
N GLY A 568 -54.18 -19.44 19.70
CA GLY A 568 -54.62 -20.44 18.74
C GLY A 568 -54.65 -19.80 17.35
N GLN A 569 -55.05 -20.62 16.37
CA GLN A 569 -55.64 -20.26 15.05
C GLN A 569 -54.75 -19.42 14.12
N GLY A 570 -54.58 -19.75 12.84
CA GLY A 570 -55.10 -20.76 11.93
C GLY A 570 -54.22 -20.61 10.67
N GLY A 571 -54.22 -21.47 9.67
CA GLY A 571 -55.05 -22.58 9.27
C GLY A 571 -54.77 -22.81 7.79
N SER A 572 -54.86 -24.08 7.36
CA SER A 572 -55.05 -24.53 5.97
C SER A 572 -53.85 -24.35 5.03
N ALA A 573 -53.54 -25.26 4.11
CA ALA A 573 -53.99 -26.62 3.78
C ALA A 573 -53.15 -27.06 2.56
N GLY A 574 -52.97 -28.36 2.36
CA GLY A 574 -52.75 -28.95 1.04
C GLY A 574 -51.45 -29.75 0.91
N SER A 575 -51.47 -31.05 1.20
CA SER A 575 -51.59 -32.16 0.22
C SER A 575 -50.19 -32.57 -0.29
N GLY A 576 -49.59 -33.68 0.15
CA GLY A 576 -50.00 -35.08 -0.10
C GLY A 576 -49.24 -35.59 -1.35
N GLY A 577 -48.57 -36.73 -1.42
CA GLY A 577 -48.34 -37.86 -0.53
C GLY A 577 -47.49 -38.92 -1.29
N GLN A 578 -47.36 -40.12 -0.68
CA GLN A 578 -46.93 -41.41 -1.25
C GLN A 578 -45.41 -41.65 -1.36
N ASP A 579 -44.84 -42.49 -0.48
CA ASP A 579 -44.72 -43.97 -0.55
C ASP A 579 -43.73 -44.38 -1.65
N GLY A 580 -42.53 -44.89 -1.37
CA GLY A 580 -42.24 -46.17 -0.72
C GLY A 580 -41.04 -46.86 -1.42
N PRO A 581 -40.52 -47.99 -0.92
CA PRO A 581 -39.08 -48.20 -0.67
C PRO A 581 -38.38 -49.20 -1.61
N GLY A 582 -37.04 -49.28 -1.53
CA GLY A 582 -36.26 -50.33 -2.18
C GLY A 582 -34.79 -50.39 -1.78
N ALA A 583 -34.48 -51.11 -0.69
CA ALA A 583 -33.19 -51.80 -0.46
C ALA A 583 -33.27 -53.22 -1.10
N PRO A 584 -32.27 -54.13 -1.09
CA PRO A 584 -31.00 -54.13 -0.33
C PRO A 584 -29.76 -54.76 -1.02
N GLY A 585 -28.65 -54.86 -0.27
CA GLY A 585 -27.51 -55.77 -0.49
C GLY A 585 -26.19 -55.09 -0.11
N ALA A 586 -25.69 -55.06 1.13
CA ALA A 586 -25.34 -56.11 2.11
C ALA A 586 -24.16 -57.00 1.69
N SER A 587 -22.98 -56.73 2.26
CA SER A 587 -21.90 -57.62 2.78
C SER A 587 -20.56 -56.85 2.74
N ASP A 588 -19.67 -56.83 3.72
CA ASP A 588 -19.57 -57.52 5.02
C ASP A 588 -18.50 -56.81 5.89
N LEU A 589 -18.71 -56.86 7.21
CA LEU A 589 -17.76 -57.13 8.31
C LEU A 589 -16.45 -56.30 8.39
N ASP A 590 -16.38 -55.41 9.38
CA ASP A 590 -15.69 -55.64 10.67
C ASP A 590 -14.17 -55.82 10.54
N THR A 591 -13.38 -54.86 11.04
CA THR A 591 -12.81 -54.91 12.41
C THR A 591 -11.69 -53.87 12.55
N LEU A 592 -11.77 -53.19 13.69
CA LEU A 592 -10.79 -52.35 14.38
C LEU A 592 -9.30 -52.76 14.25
N GLY A 593 -8.43 -51.75 14.29
CA GLY A 593 -7.00 -51.91 14.54
C GLY A 593 -6.32 -50.56 14.80
N ASP A 594 -6.47 -50.06 16.02
CA ASP A 594 -5.74 -48.93 16.60
C ASP A 594 -4.30 -49.33 16.99
N SER A 595 -3.45 -48.30 17.15
CA SER A 595 -2.25 -48.21 17.98
C SER A 595 -0.88 -48.72 17.47
N GLY A 596 0.05 -47.76 17.30
CA GLY A 596 1.20 -47.60 18.21
C GLY A 596 2.56 -48.21 17.83
N GLY A 597 3.60 -47.35 17.85
CA GLY A 597 4.86 -47.65 18.55
C GLY A 597 6.08 -48.12 17.74
N SER A 598 7.07 -47.22 17.67
CA SER A 598 8.53 -47.39 17.87
C SER A 598 9.27 -48.65 17.38
N GLY A 599 10.41 -48.44 16.72
CA GLY A 599 11.48 -49.45 16.68
C GLY A 599 12.58 -49.18 15.66
N ASP A 600 13.76 -48.88 16.18
CA ASP A 600 15.06 -48.78 15.50
C ASP A 600 15.41 -49.97 14.59
N GLY A 601 16.26 -49.71 13.59
CA GLY A 601 17.29 -50.70 13.20
C GLY A 601 17.66 -50.76 11.72
N TRP A 602 18.89 -50.28 11.47
CA TRP A 602 19.83 -50.56 10.37
C TRP A 602 19.75 -49.74 9.08
#